data_AF-A0A9D6L3A0-F1
#
_entry.id   AF-A0A9D6L3A0-F1
#
_cell.length_a   1.000
_cell.length_b   1.000
_cell.length_c   1.000
_cell.angle_alpha   90.00
_cell.angle_beta   90.00
_cell.angle_gamma   90.00
#
_symmetry.space_group_name_H-M   'P 1'
#
loop_
_entity.id
_entity.type
_entity.pdbx_description
1 polymer ?
#
loop_
_entity_poly.entity_id
_entity_poly.type
_entity_poly.pdbx_seq_one_letter_code
_entity_poly.pdbx_strand_id
1 'polypeptide(L)' 'MKTLPDYLRKGMKLMIVGFNPGENSARAGHYYAGRNNQFWPLLYESAIIPEPIDHH' A
#
# COMPACT_ATOMS: atom_id res chain seq x y z
N MET A 1 -17.40 0.28 10.05
CA MET A 1 -15.95 0.54 9.88
C MET A 1 -15.70 0.72 8.39
N LYS A 2 -15.27 1.91 7.95
CA LYS A 2 -14.96 2.13 6.54
C LYS A 2 -13.58 1.52 6.29
N THR A 3 -13.55 0.43 5.54
CA THR A 3 -12.31 -0.27 5.16
C THR A 3 -11.93 0.10 3.73
N LEU A 4 -10.72 -0.25 3.34
CA LEU A 4 -10.21 -0.05 1.99
C LEU A 4 -10.59 -1.24 1.08
N PRO A 5 -10.73 -1.02 -0.24
CA PRO A 5 -11.06 -2.09 -1.18
C PRO A 5 -9.82 -2.93 -1.53
N ASP A 6 -10.04 -4.19 -1.89
CA ASP A 6 -8.97 -5.04 -2.40
C ASP A 6 -8.58 -4.64 -3.84
N TYR A 7 -7.28 -4.55 -4.11
CA TYR A 7 -6.73 -4.26 -5.45
C TYR A 7 -6.26 -5.55 -6.11
N LEU A 8 -7.20 -6.31 -6.67
CA LEU A 8 -6.94 -7.61 -7.29
C LEU A 8 -7.32 -7.60 -8.78
N ARG A 9 -6.48 -8.20 -9.62
CA ARG A 9 -6.76 -8.46 -11.03
C ARG A 9 -6.21 -9.82 -11.47
N LYS A 10 -6.81 -10.40 -12.51
CA LYS A 10 -6.30 -11.64 -13.13
C LYS A 10 -4.89 -11.41 -13.68
N GLY A 11 -4.03 -12.41 -13.56
CA GLY A 11 -2.65 -12.37 -14.09
C GLY A 11 -1.65 -11.58 -13.24
N MET A 12 -1.98 -11.26 -11.98
CA MET A 12 -1.01 -10.70 -11.04
C MET A 12 0.11 -11.70 -10.75
N LYS A 13 1.35 -11.20 -10.70
CA LYS A 13 2.54 -11.98 -10.33
C LYS A 13 2.88 -11.86 -8.84
N LEU A 14 2.34 -10.84 -8.18
CA LEU A 14 2.60 -10.52 -6.78
C LEU A 14 1.30 -10.01 -6.16
N MET A 15 0.97 -10.53 -4.99
CA MET A 15 -0.10 -10.05 -4.11
C MET A 15 0.50 -9.74 -2.75
N ILE A 16 0.18 -8.57 -2.20
CA ILE A 16 0.68 -8.12 -0.91
C ILE A 16 -0.49 -8.04 0.05
N VAL A 17 -0.38 -8.75 1.18
CA VAL A 17 -1.41 -8.83 2.21
C VAL A 17 -0.85 -8.24 3.51
N GLY A 18 -1.40 -7.11 3.94
CA GLY A 18 -1.12 -6.53 5.25
C GLY A 18 -2.04 -7.11 6.34
N PHE A 19 -1.82 -6.72 7.61
CA PHE A 19 -2.65 -7.19 8.71
C PHE A 19 -4.04 -6.54 8.71
N ASN A 20 -4.10 -5.23 8.93
CA ASN A 20 -5.33 -4.43 8.88
C ASN A 20 -5.00 -2.98 8.50
N PRO A 21 -5.87 -2.26 7.76
CA PRO A 21 -5.71 -0.83 7.56
C PRO A 21 -5.76 -0.09 8.90
N GLY A 22 -4.70 0.67 9.22
CA GLY A 22 -4.74 1.61 10.33
C GLY A 22 -5.66 2.80 10.04
N GLU A 23 -6.01 3.58 11.07
CA GLU A 23 -6.92 4.73 10.93
C GLU A 23 -6.44 5.75 9.89
N ASN A 24 -5.13 6.02 9.81
CA ASN A 24 -4.57 6.93 8.81
C ASN A 24 -4.84 6.44 7.38
N SER A 25 -4.63 5.16 7.12
CA SER A 25 -4.93 4.54 5.82
C SER A 25 -6.43 4.60 5.50
N ALA A 26 -7.29 4.33 6.49
CA ALA A 26 -8.73 4.41 6.31
C ALA A 26 -9.22 5.84 6.02
N ARG A 27 -8.61 6.85 6.66
CA ARG A 27 -8.91 8.27 6.42
C ARG A 27 -8.37 8.77 5.08
N ALA A 28 -7.17 8.36 4.70
CA ALA A 28 -6.52 8.75 3.44
C ALA A 28 -7.13 8.05 2.22
N GLY A 29 -7.77 6.90 2.41
CA GLY A 29 -8.39 6.14 1.33
C GLY A 29 -7.42 5.25 0.54
N HIS A 30 -6.21 5.01 1.06
CA HIS A 30 -5.24 4.09 0.47
C HIS A 30 -4.41 3.37 1.56
N TYR A 31 -3.85 2.20 1.23
CA TYR A 31 -3.08 1.41 2.18
C TYR A 31 -1.74 2.07 2.51
N TYR A 32 -1.19 1.68 3.66
CA TYR A 32 0.13 2.08 4.13
C TYR A 32 0.37 3.60 4.27
N ALA A 33 -0.68 4.39 4.51
CA ALA A 33 -0.62 5.86 4.67
C ALA A 33 -0.03 6.35 6.02
N GLY A 34 0.80 5.54 6.68
CA GLY A 34 1.43 5.92 7.95
C GLY A 34 2.78 6.57 7.71
N ARG A 35 3.07 7.71 8.34
CA ARG A 35 4.39 8.37 8.24
C ARG A 35 5.59 7.47 8.57
N ASN A 36 5.38 6.50 9.47
CA ASN A 36 6.40 5.52 9.85
C ASN A 36 6.30 4.20 9.07
N ASN A 37 5.35 4.07 8.14
CA ASN A 37 5.18 2.88 7.33
C ASN A 37 6.16 2.92 6.15
N GLN A 38 7.09 1.95 6.12
CA GLN A 38 8.15 1.88 5.11
C GLN A 38 7.75 1.11 3.85
N PHE A 39 6.48 0.69 3.72
CA PHE A 39 6.04 -0.19 2.64
C PHE A 39 6.39 0.35 1.25
N TRP A 40 6.01 1.58 0.95
CA TRP A 40 6.20 2.16 -0.38
C TRP A 40 7.65 2.52 -0.72
N PRO A 41 8.45 3.11 0.20
CA PRO A 41 9.89 3.23 0.00
C PRO A 41 10.57 1.88 -0.26
N LEU A 42 10.28 0.85 0.53
CA LEU A 42 10.88 -0.48 0.35
C LEU A 42 10.42 -1.16 -0.94
N LEU A 43 9.19 -0.92 -1.38
CA LEU A 43 8.69 -1.45 -2.65
C LEU A 43 9.46 -0.87 -3.85
N TYR A 44 9.85 0.41 -3.78
CA TYR A 44 10.70 1.05 -4.76
C TYR A 44 12.17 0.60 -4.64
N GLU A 45 12.75 0.61 -3.43
CA GLU A 45 14.14 0.20 -3.20
C GLU A 45 14.43 -1.26 -3.59
N SER A 46 13.42 -2.13 -3.49
CA SER A 46 13.49 -3.52 -3.96
C SER A 46 13.36 -3.68 -5.48
N ALA A 47 13.21 -2.58 -6.22
CA ALA A 47 13.00 -2.53 -7.68
C ALA A 47 11.74 -3.30 -8.16
N ILE A 48 10.75 -3.51 -7.30
CA ILE A 48 9.47 -4.13 -7.69
C ILE A 48 8.63 -3.14 -8.50
N ILE A 49 8.74 -1.85 -8.20
CA ILE A 49 8.15 -0.76 -8.97
C ILE A 49 9.26 0.16 -9.52
N PRO A 50 9.07 0.75 -10.71
CA PRO A 50 10.13 1.49 -11.40
C PRO A 50 10.32 2.91 -10.87
N GLU A 51 9.31 3.48 -10.23
CA GLU A 51 9.32 4.87 -9.75
C GLU A 51 8.84 4.92 -8.31
N PRO A 52 9.37 5.84 -7.49
CA PRO A 52 8.86 6.04 -6.14
C PRO A 52 7.42 6.54 -6.22
N ILE A 53 6.57 5.99 -5.34
CA ILE A 53 5.23 6.50 -5.15
C ILE A 53 5.29 7.43 -3.94
N ASP A 54 4.87 8.68 -4.13
CA ASP A 54 4.63 9.62 -3.05
C ASP A 54 3.15 9.57 -2.66
N HIS A 55 2.88 9.68 -1.36
CA HIS A 55 1.53 9.70 -0.79
C HIS A 55 1.54 10.72 0.35
N HIS A 56 1.38 11.97 -0.04
CA HIS A 56 0.98 13.06 0.84
C HIS A 56 -0.55 13.05 1.04
#